data_AF-A0A1Z1UWX3-F1
#
_entry.id   AF-A0A1Z1UWX3-F1
#
_cell.length_a   1.000
_cell.length_b   1.000
_cell.length_c   1.000
_cell.angle_alpha   90.00
_cell.angle_beta   90.00
_cell.angle_gamma   90.00
#
_symmetry.space_group_name_H-M   'P 1'
#
loop_
_entity.id
_entity.type
_entity.pdbx_description
1 polymer ?
#
loop_
_entity_poly.entity_id
_entity_poly.type
_entity_poly.pdbx_seq_one_letter_code
_entity_poly.pdbx_strand_id
1 'polypeptide(L)'
;MNGVLASALVYQRLTLTVEGGEKFEGYAGGLSIPGAGIVWGTLFTDDIQRLYDGTESFEFNAVGPYLNVNFFDGRSTLLGHAQLGGVSSVIGIGGGTGTWKGEVA
;
A
#
# COMPACT_ATOMS: atom_id res chain seq x y z
N MET A 1 -3.35 0.44 -11.46
CA MET A 1 -3.17 1.33 -10.28
C MET A 1 -1.74 1.86 -10.25
N ASN A 2 -1.50 3.00 -9.64
CA ASN A 2 -0.17 3.59 -9.48
C ASN A 2 0.00 4.21 -8.09
N GLY A 3 1.23 4.55 -7.71
CA GLY A 3 1.47 5.14 -6.41
C GLY A 3 2.91 5.53 -6.13
N VAL A 4 3.20 5.84 -4.88
CA VAL A 4 4.52 6.23 -4.38
C VAL A 4 4.76 5.55 -3.04
N LEU A 5 5.92 4.91 -2.89
CA LEU A 5 6.45 4.45 -1.61
C LEU A 5 7.66 5.32 -1.26
N ALA A 6 7.61 5.98 -0.10
CA ALA A 6 8.71 6.77 0.45
C ALA A 6 9.14 6.20 1.80
N SER A 7 10.44 6.13 2.06
CA SER A 7 11.05 5.58 3.27
C SER A 7 12.09 6.52 3.87
N ALA A 8 12.00 6.67 5.19
CA ALA A 8 12.97 7.30 6.07
C ALA A 8 13.57 6.26 7.04
N LEU A 9 14.04 5.13 6.50
CA LEU A 9 14.62 3.97 7.20
C LEU A 9 13.60 3.17 8.01
N VAL A 10 13.10 3.75 9.10
CA VAL A 10 12.18 3.11 10.06
C VAL A 10 10.71 3.52 9.89
N TYR A 11 10.47 4.55 9.08
CA TYR A 11 9.16 5.11 8.79
C TYR A 11 8.92 5.17 7.29
N GLN A 12 7.75 4.76 6.84
CA GLN A 12 7.37 4.77 5.43
C GLN A 12 6.01 5.41 5.23
N ARG A 13 5.84 6.05 4.07
CA ARG A 13 4.55 6.51 3.58
C ARG A 13 4.26 5.83 2.25
N LEU A 14 3.08 5.22 2.15
CA LEU A 14 2.58 4.59 0.94
C LEU A 14 1.32 5.32 0.48
N THR A 15 1.32 5.76 -0.78
CA THR A 15 0.11 6.26 -1.45
C THR A 15 -0.15 5.44 -2.69
N LEU A 16 -1.39 5.00 -2.89
CA LEU A 16 -1.81 4.23 -4.07
C LEU A 16 -3.13 4.79 -4.60
N THR A 17 -3.27 4.88 -5.91
CA THR A 17 -4.49 5.36 -6.58
C THR A 17 -5.01 4.28 -7.52
N VAL A 18 -6.29 3.95 -7.38
CA VAL A 18 -7.03 3.11 -8.32
C VAL A 18 -7.64 4.02 -9.40
N GLU A 19 -7.45 3.65 -10.67
CA GLU A 19 -8.00 4.43 -11.79
C GLU A 19 -9.53 4.39 -11.76
N GLY A 20 -10.18 5.56 -11.72
CA GLY A 20 -11.62 5.68 -11.54
C GLY A 20 -12.14 5.25 -10.17
N GLY A 21 -11.25 5.09 -9.18
CA GLY A 21 -11.57 4.65 -7.82
C GLY A 21 -10.93 5.52 -6.76
N GLU A 22 -10.71 4.94 -5.58
CA GLU A 22 -10.19 5.68 -4.43
C GLU A 22 -8.67 5.72 -4.37
N LYS A 23 -8.17 6.60 -3.49
CA LYS A 23 -6.76 6.72 -3.13
C LYS A 23 -6.52 6.20 -1.72
N PHE A 24 -5.61 5.25 -1.60
CA PHE A 24 -5.05 4.81 -0.32
C PHE A 24 -3.96 5.77 0.15
N GLU A 25 -3.98 6.08 1.44
CA GLU A 25 -2.88 6.74 2.14
C GLU A 25 -2.58 5.98 3.44
N GLY A 26 -1.35 5.47 3.54
CA GLY A 26 -0.89 4.69 4.68
C GLY A 26 0.47 5.13 5.21
N TYR A 27 0.65 4.96 6.50
CA TYR A 27 1.87 5.25 7.25
C TYR A 27 2.32 3.99 7.98
N ALA A 28 3.56 3.58 7.73
CA ALA A 28 4.11 2.34 8.25
C ALA A 28 5.35 2.57 9.10
N GLY A 29 5.54 1.68 10.06
CA GLY A 29 6.83 1.38 10.66
C GLY A 29 7.40 0.10 10.06
N GLY A 30 8.70 0.04 9.88
CA GLY A 30 9.35 -1.12 9.29
C GLY A 30 10.80 -0.84 8.90
N LEU A 31 11.57 -1.89 8.63
CA LEU A 31 12.96 -1.74 8.19
C LEU A 31 13.00 -1.71 6.67
N SER A 32 13.45 -0.59 6.11
CA SER A 32 13.69 -0.47 4.67
C SER A 32 14.82 0.49 4.34
N ILE A 33 15.32 0.43 3.11
CA ILE A 33 16.31 1.39 2.62
C ILE A 33 15.66 2.78 2.47
N PRO A 34 16.29 3.87 2.94
CA PRO A 34 15.80 5.23 2.71
C PRO A 34 15.76 5.57 1.22
N GLY A 35 14.66 6.16 0.78
CA GLY A 35 14.45 6.48 -0.63
C GLY A 35 12.98 6.72 -0.94
N ALA A 36 12.69 7.05 -2.20
CA ALA A 36 11.33 7.10 -2.70
C ALA A 36 11.28 6.57 -4.13
N GLY A 37 10.12 6.05 -4.53
CA GLY A 37 9.90 5.63 -5.90
C GLY A 37 8.43 5.54 -6.27
N ILE A 38 8.16 5.74 -7.56
CA ILE A 38 6.84 5.58 -8.17
C ILE A 38 6.64 4.10 -8.50
N VAL A 39 5.45 3.59 -8.24
CA VAL A 39 5.07 2.19 -8.45
C VAL A 39 3.84 2.08 -9.34
N TRP A 40 3.76 0.98 -10.08
CA TRP A 40 2.61 0.60 -10.90
C TRP A 40 2.29 -0.87 -10.71
N GLY A 41 1.02 -1.22 -10.86
CA GLY A 41 0.57 -2.60 -10.75
C GLY A 41 -0.94 -2.74 -10.66
N THR A 42 -1.36 -3.82 -10.01
CA THR A 42 -2.74 -4.32 -10.00
C THR A 42 -3.23 -4.55 -8.59
N LEU A 43 -4.46 -4.10 -8.31
CA LEU A 43 -5.18 -4.38 -7.07
C LEU A 43 -6.06 -5.62 -7.27
N PHE A 44 -5.97 -6.59 -6.37
CA PHE A 44 -6.76 -7.80 -6.37
C PHE A 44 -7.64 -7.84 -5.11
N THR A 45 -8.94 -7.94 -5.31
CA THR A 45 -9.95 -8.10 -4.25
C THR A 45 -11.22 -8.68 -4.85
N ASP A 46 -11.96 -9.46 -4.06
CA ASP A 46 -13.27 -9.99 -4.43
C ASP A 46 -14.40 -8.97 -4.18
N ASP A 47 -14.14 -7.94 -3.34
CA ASP A 47 -15.11 -6.93 -2.96
C ASP A 47 -14.43 -5.57 -2.76
N ILE A 48 -14.44 -4.76 -3.83
CA ILE A 48 -13.76 -3.46 -3.85
C ILE A 48 -14.37 -2.46 -2.87
N GLN A 49 -15.68 -2.51 -2.63
CA GLN A 49 -16.35 -1.59 -1.72
C GLN A 49 -15.98 -1.92 -0.27
N ARG A 50 -16.00 -3.21 0.10
CA ARG A 50 -15.53 -3.63 1.42
C ARG A 50 -14.06 -3.29 1.65
N LEU A 51 -13.21 -3.39 0.62
CA LEU A 51 -11.82 -2.98 0.70
C LEU A 51 -11.68 -1.48 0.99
N TYR A 52 -12.42 -0.62 0.29
CA TYR A 52 -12.39 0.83 0.53
C TYR A 52 -12.89 1.21 1.93
N ASP A 53 -14.07 0.72 2.29
CA ASP A 53 -14.72 1.10 3.55
C ASP A 53 -14.06 0.47 4.78
N GLY A 54 -13.51 -0.74 4.62
CA GLY A 54 -13.10 -1.59 5.74
C GLY A 54 -11.60 -1.57 6.05
N THR A 55 -10.73 -1.03 5.18
CA THR A 55 -9.29 -1.05 5.43
C THR A 55 -8.92 -0.13 6.60
N GLU A 56 -8.28 -0.68 7.63
CA GLU A 56 -7.74 0.06 8.76
C GLU A 56 -6.22 -0.08 8.89
N SER A 57 -5.66 -1.17 8.36
CA SER A 57 -4.23 -1.45 8.42
C SER A 57 -3.71 -2.10 7.14
N PHE A 58 -2.39 -2.05 6.97
CA PHE A 58 -1.71 -2.67 5.84
C PHE A 58 -0.34 -3.19 6.23
N GLU A 59 0.14 -4.14 5.44
CA GLU A 59 1.54 -4.59 5.44
C GLU A 59 2.11 -4.49 4.03
N PHE A 60 3.38 -4.12 3.92
CA PHE A 60 4.10 -4.15 2.65
C PHE A 60 5.34 -5.05 2.73
N ASN A 61 5.65 -5.70 1.62
CA ASN A 61 6.87 -6.46 1.41
C ASN A 61 7.48 -6.08 0.06
N ALA A 62 8.61 -5.38 0.10
CA ALA A 62 9.38 -4.94 -1.04
C ALA A 62 10.66 -5.78 -1.15
N VAL A 63 10.60 -6.87 -1.92
CA VAL A 63 11.73 -7.81 -2.09
C VAL A 63 11.89 -8.17 -3.57
N GLY A 64 13.13 -8.03 -4.05
CA GLY A 64 13.47 -8.30 -5.44
C GLY A 64 12.69 -7.39 -6.40
N PRO A 65 12.11 -7.94 -7.48
CA PRO A 65 11.42 -7.14 -8.49
C PRO A 65 9.96 -6.80 -8.13
N TYR A 66 9.50 -7.09 -6.90
CA TYR A 66 8.10 -6.92 -6.51
C TYR A 66 7.92 -6.10 -5.23
N LEU A 67 6.82 -5.35 -5.20
CA LEU A 67 6.23 -4.77 -4.01
C LEU A 67 4.83 -5.39 -3.83
N ASN A 68 4.64 -6.16 -2.76
CA ASN A 68 3.34 -6.64 -2.33
C ASN A 68 2.80 -5.78 -1.20
N VAL A 69 1.51 -5.43 -1.25
CA VAL A 69 0.82 -4.70 -0.18
C VAL A 69 -0.48 -5.42 0.16
N ASN A 70 -0.64 -5.84 1.41
CA ASN A 70 -1.87 -6.48 1.91
C ASN A 70 -2.68 -5.47 2.72
N PHE A 71 -4.00 -5.46 2.55
CA PHE A 71 -4.92 -4.57 3.27
C PHE A 71 -5.83 -5.37 4.20
N PHE A 72 -6.01 -4.89 5.42
CA PHE A 72 -6.75 -5.60 6.47
C PHE A 72 -7.80 -4.73 7.15
N ASP A 73 -8.91 -5.36 7.54
CA ASP A 73 -9.92 -4.74 8.40
C ASP A 73 -9.52 -4.71 9.88
N GLY A 74 -10.33 -4.05 10.73
CA GLY A 74 -10.11 -3.96 12.17
C GLY A 74 -10.13 -5.30 12.93
N ARG A 75 -10.47 -6.41 12.25
CA ARG A 75 -10.35 -7.79 12.78
C ARG A 75 -9.18 -8.56 12.17
N SER A 76 -8.28 -7.86 11.47
CA SER A 76 -7.14 -8.42 10.74
C SER A 76 -7.54 -9.38 9.62
N THR A 77 -8.76 -9.24 9.06
CA THR A 77 -9.18 -10.02 7.88
C THR A 77 -8.57 -9.39 6.64
N LEU A 78 -7.98 -10.21 5.77
CA LEU A 78 -7.48 -9.74 4.47
C LEU A 78 -8.65 -9.29 3.58
N LEU A 79 -8.61 -8.05 3.10
CA LEU A 79 -9.60 -7.47 2.19
C LEU A 79 -9.16 -7.52 0.73
N GLY A 80 -7.85 -7.59 0.50
CA GLY A 80 -7.25 -7.65 -0.83
C GLY A 80 -5.75 -7.36 -0.77
N HIS A 81 -5.11 -7.41 -1.92
CA HIS A 81 -3.69 -7.09 -2.03
C HIS A 81 -3.36 -6.37 -3.34
N ALA A 82 -2.35 -5.49 -3.31
CA ALA A 82 -1.77 -4.89 -4.50
C ALA A 82 -0.45 -5.59 -4.83
N GLN A 83 -0.33 -6.05 -6.08
CA GLN A 83 0.93 -6.51 -6.64
C GLN A 83 1.50 -5.43 -7.57
N LEU A 84 2.65 -4.88 -7.18
CA LEU A 84 3.30 -3.75 -7.83
C LEU A 84 4.71 -4.12 -8.28
N GLY A 85 5.22 -3.40 -9.28
CA GLY A 85 6.64 -3.46 -9.64
C GLY A 85 7.52 -2.98 -8.47
N GLY A 86 8.62 -3.69 -8.24
CA GLY A 86 9.56 -3.38 -7.17
C GLY A 86 10.21 -2.02 -7.34
N VAL A 87 10.44 -1.34 -6.20
CA VAL A 87 11.15 -0.07 -6.13
C VAL A 87 12.58 -0.34 -5.71
N SER A 88 13.55 -0.24 -6.62
CA SER A 88 14.96 -0.50 -6.31
C SER A 88 15.53 0.41 -5.22
N SER A 89 14.90 1.56 -4.95
CA SER A 89 15.27 2.50 -3.89
C SER A 89 14.66 2.18 -2.51
N VAL A 90 13.66 1.30 -2.41
CA VAL A 90 13.00 0.94 -1.14
C VAL A 90 12.80 -0.57 -1.07
N ILE A 91 13.75 -1.25 -0.42
CA ILE A 91 13.71 -2.69 -0.14
C ILE A 91 13.46 -2.87 1.35
N GLY A 92 12.53 -3.75 1.73
CA GLY A 92 12.21 -3.98 3.14
C GLY A 92 10.78 -4.47 3.39
N ILE A 93 10.45 -4.59 4.67
CA ILE A 93 9.13 -5.00 5.14
C ILE A 93 8.67 -4.01 6.21
N GLY A 94 7.39 -3.69 6.20
CA GLY A 94 6.78 -2.85 7.22
C GLY A 94 5.27 -2.95 7.20
N GLY A 95 4.64 -2.28 8.16
CA GLY A 95 3.20 -2.23 8.28
C GLY A 95 2.75 -1.08 9.16
N GLY A 96 1.47 -0.77 9.08
CA GLY A 96 0.88 0.30 9.87
C GLY A 96 -0.56 0.57 9.48
N THR A 97 -0.99 1.80 9.69
CA THR A 97 -2.38 2.21 9.47
C THR A 97 -2.51 2.95 8.15
N GLY A 98 -3.69 2.84 7.55
CA GLY A 98 -4.02 3.58 6.35
C GLY A 98 -5.47 3.39 5.97
N THR A 99 -6.00 4.31 5.18
CA THR A 99 -7.39 4.28 4.73
C THR A 99 -7.49 4.67 3.27
N TRP A 100 -8.61 4.30 2.64
CA TRP A 100 -8.99 4.76 1.31
C TRP A 100 -9.84 6.02 1.41
N LYS A 101 -9.70 6.90 0.41
CA LYS A 101 -10.47 8.13 0.28
C LYS A 101 -10.82 8.34 -1.20
N GLY A 102 -12.10 8.56 -1.48
CA GLY A 102 -12.53 9.08 -2.78
C GLY A 102 -12.00 10.48 -3.05
N GLU A 103 -11.90 10.86 -4.33
CA GLU A 103 -11.80 12.28 -4.69
C GLU A 103 -13.07 12.98 -4.22
N VAL A 104 -12.93 13.96 -3.33
CA VAL A 104 -14.04 14.82 -2.92
C VAL A 104 -14.42 15.66 -4.14
N ALA A 105 -15.61 15.44 -4.69
CA ALA A 105 -16.21 16.29 -5.71
C ALA A 105 -16.54 17.68 -5.15
#